data_AF-A0A955Z4G8-F1
#
_entry.id   AF-A0A955Z4G8-F1
#
_cell.length_a   1.000
_cell.length_b   1.000
_cell.length_c   1.000
_cell.angle_alpha   90.00
_cell.angle_beta   90.00
_cell.angle_gamma   90.00
#
_symmetry.space_group_name_H-M   'P 1'
#
loop_
_entity.id
_entity.type
_entity.pdbx_description
1 polymer ?
#
loop_
_entity_poly.entity_id
_entity_poly.type
_entity_poly.pdbx_seq_one_letter_code
_entity_poly.pdbx_strand_id
1 'polypeptide(L)'
;QGVVSSFTPAYGAPEQFSRAHGATGPWTDVFALALIAVELLTHRPPLDGDDLAQLGFASGDPNRRPTPRTFGVQVSDAVEQVFARALAVSPNDRYRSMGDFWDALRRAMQLRPLRSSDPQPHAPSTDPQGAPPMTVPLLDGATVSEPVPYRAPLPSGAPSSSSAHLKPTLLSSGGGQIMPPPHSGASPTSAQPRPGGKGAIIGLAAAAAVVVLGAAGFVALRKGAPPTTSAPAVESAAVADPAPPPEPTCPPDMVKIPEGKFFMGSDDKEDFEFERPAHQVTLGAFCMDRFEVSVEKYVACSDHGECKRASKLNDWKGITARERKVFDPLCNFNDPEGKAKHPINCVDWEQATQYCKAQGRRLPTEAEWEFATRGSDGRRFPWGDEVPTGGHLNACGTECLAWAKKNGQELTAMYKQDDGYANTAPVGSFPAGASPFGVQDVVGNVWEWVSDYYAPYTADAQVDPKGPSTGDERVIRGGAWNGSQPSWVRPTFRYHDDAAKRSYGIGFRCAGPLVTPDAG
;
A
#
# COMPACT_ATOMS: atom_id res chain seq x y z
N GLN A 1 29.23 -1.93 7.73
CA GLN A 1 29.55 -3.13 6.91
C GLN A 1 28.22 -3.68 6.42
N GLY A 2 28.17 -4.08 5.14
CA GLY A 2 26.94 -4.13 4.34
C GLY A 2 25.88 -5.09 4.84
N VAL A 3 24.62 -4.69 4.64
CA VAL A 3 23.49 -5.63 4.56
C VAL A 3 23.75 -6.49 3.33
N VAL A 4 24.02 -7.77 3.56
CA VAL A 4 24.01 -8.78 2.51
C VAL A 4 22.54 -8.92 2.08
N SER A 5 22.15 -8.34 0.94
CA SER A 5 21.05 -8.93 0.19
C SER A 5 21.60 -10.22 -0.40
N SER A 6 20.91 -11.34 -0.20
CA SER A 6 21.25 -12.59 -0.87
C SER A 6 20.89 -12.43 -2.36
N PHE A 7 21.79 -11.79 -3.11
CA PHE A 7 21.74 -11.72 -4.55
C PHE A 7 22.74 -12.73 -5.09
N THR A 8 22.25 -13.71 -5.83
CA THR A 8 23.08 -14.64 -6.59
C THR A 8 23.02 -14.22 -8.05
N PRO A 9 24.02 -13.48 -8.56
CA PRO A 9 23.94 -12.86 -9.89
C PRO A 9 23.67 -13.85 -11.02
N ALA A 10 24.16 -15.10 -10.91
CA ALA A 10 23.93 -16.14 -11.91
C ALA A 10 22.44 -16.49 -12.13
N TYR A 11 21.57 -16.14 -11.17
CA TYR A 11 20.11 -16.33 -11.26
C TYR A 11 19.34 -14.99 -11.21
N GLY A 12 20.04 -13.87 -11.41
CA GLY A 12 19.45 -12.56 -11.29
C GLY A 12 18.45 -12.26 -12.40
N ALA A 13 17.28 -11.77 -12.03
CA ALA A 13 16.34 -11.18 -12.98
C ALA A 13 16.81 -9.79 -13.43
N PRO A 14 16.37 -9.29 -14.60
CA PRO A 14 16.79 -7.99 -15.14
C PRO A 14 16.65 -6.81 -14.16
N GLU A 15 15.57 -6.78 -13.39
CA GLU A 15 15.27 -5.76 -12.39
C GLU A 15 16.22 -5.77 -11.18
N GLN A 16 16.93 -6.89 -10.93
CA GLN A 16 17.95 -6.97 -9.88
C GLN A 16 19.28 -6.36 -10.33
N PHE A 17 19.53 -6.28 -11.65
CA PHE A 17 20.70 -5.62 -12.22
C PHE A 17 20.45 -4.17 -12.61
N SER A 18 19.22 -3.84 -13.04
CA SER A 18 18.84 -2.49 -13.43
C SER A 18 17.35 -2.24 -13.21
N ARG A 19 17.04 -1.18 -12.45
CA ARG A 19 15.67 -0.71 -12.21
C ARG A 19 14.95 -0.24 -13.48
N ALA A 20 15.66 -0.10 -14.61
CA ALA A 20 15.04 0.17 -15.91
C ALA A 20 14.10 -0.96 -16.39
N HIS A 21 14.28 -2.18 -15.89
CA HIS A 21 13.44 -3.33 -16.23
C HIS A 21 12.22 -3.48 -15.32
N GLY A 22 12.05 -2.66 -14.29
CA GLY A 22 10.95 -2.72 -13.32
C GLY A 22 11.42 -2.93 -11.90
N ALA A 23 10.48 -3.15 -10.98
CA ALA A 23 10.76 -3.44 -9.58
C ALA A 23 10.93 -4.95 -9.33
N THR A 24 11.69 -5.29 -8.31
CA THR A 24 11.77 -6.66 -7.79
C THR A 24 10.48 -7.03 -7.05
N GLY A 25 10.00 -8.25 -7.21
CA GLY A 25 8.82 -8.78 -6.55
C GLY A 25 8.74 -10.30 -6.67
N PRO A 26 7.62 -10.97 -6.35
CA PRO A 26 7.53 -12.43 -6.43
C PRO A 26 7.80 -13.01 -7.84
N TRP A 27 7.60 -12.22 -8.90
CA TRP A 27 8.00 -12.57 -10.28
C TRP A 27 9.53 -12.61 -10.51
N THR A 28 10.30 -11.94 -9.65
CA THR A 28 11.77 -12.02 -9.61
C THR A 28 12.20 -13.41 -9.16
N ASP A 29 11.54 -13.96 -8.14
CA ASP A 29 11.75 -15.34 -7.69
C ASP A 29 11.26 -16.35 -8.73
N VAL A 30 10.18 -16.05 -9.46
CA VAL A 30 9.73 -16.87 -10.61
C VAL A 30 10.83 -16.96 -11.68
N PHE A 31 11.49 -15.84 -11.99
CA PHE A 31 12.59 -15.81 -12.96
C PHE A 31 13.78 -16.63 -12.46
N ALA A 32 14.21 -16.42 -11.22
CA ALA A 32 15.30 -17.19 -10.61
C ALA A 32 14.99 -18.69 -10.55
N LEU A 33 13.78 -19.07 -10.14
CA LEU A 33 13.34 -20.48 -10.09
C LEU A 33 13.29 -21.11 -11.49
N ALA A 34 12.86 -20.36 -12.50
CA ALA A 34 12.86 -20.83 -13.88
C ALA A 34 14.29 -21.03 -14.41
N LEU A 35 15.24 -20.15 -14.07
CA LEU A 35 16.66 -20.33 -14.40
C LEU A 35 17.25 -21.58 -13.72
N ILE A 36 16.94 -21.81 -12.43
CA ILE A 36 17.35 -23.02 -11.70
C ILE A 36 16.79 -24.27 -12.38
N ALA A 37 15.52 -24.26 -12.78
CA ALA A 37 14.92 -25.40 -13.48
C ALA A 37 15.58 -25.66 -14.85
N VAL A 38 15.96 -24.61 -15.58
CA VAL A 38 16.70 -24.74 -16.85
C VAL A 38 18.11 -25.30 -16.61
N GLU A 39 18.81 -24.83 -15.59
CA GLU A 39 20.12 -25.38 -15.23
C GLU A 39 20.04 -26.86 -14.86
N LEU A 40 19.03 -27.25 -14.07
CA LEU A 40 18.80 -28.66 -13.71
C LEU A 40 18.52 -29.54 -14.94
N LEU A 41 17.82 -29.01 -15.94
CA LEU A 41 17.51 -29.73 -17.18
C LEU A 41 18.71 -29.83 -18.14
N THR A 42 19.62 -28.88 -18.08
CA THR A 42 20.70 -28.73 -19.09
C THR A 42 22.09 -29.06 -18.56
N HIS A 43 22.26 -29.08 -17.24
CA HIS A 43 23.54 -29.14 -16.54
C HIS A 43 24.53 -28.04 -16.99
N ARG A 44 23.99 -26.86 -17.36
CA ARG A 44 24.77 -25.71 -17.83
C ARG A 44 24.29 -24.43 -17.14
N PRO A 45 25.18 -23.46 -16.92
CA PRO A 45 24.79 -22.15 -16.42
C PRO A 45 23.70 -21.53 -17.31
N PRO A 46 22.62 -21.00 -16.75
CA PRO A 46 21.49 -20.52 -17.53
C PRO A 46 21.71 -19.09 -18.06
N LEU A 47 22.66 -18.33 -17.53
CA LEU A 47 23.09 -17.02 -18.06
C LEU A 47 24.58 -17.06 -18.41
N ASP A 48 24.91 -16.50 -19.58
CA ASP A 48 26.30 -16.34 -20.04
C ASP A 48 26.87 -15.04 -19.45
N GLY A 49 27.94 -15.12 -18.64
CA GLY A 49 28.66 -13.94 -18.16
C GLY A 49 29.55 -14.21 -16.94
N ASP A 50 30.76 -13.64 -16.94
CA ASP A 50 31.74 -13.82 -15.86
C ASP A 50 31.66 -12.72 -14.78
N ASP A 51 30.91 -11.65 -15.05
CA ASP A 51 30.77 -10.49 -14.17
C ASP A 51 29.32 -9.97 -14.10
N LEU A 52 29.05 -9.10 -13.13
CA LEU A 52 27.71 -8.55 -12.87
C LEU A 52 27.12 -7.80 -14.08
N ALA A 53 27.93 -7.12 -14.88
CA ALA A 53 27.45 -6.35 -16.01
C ALA A 53 27.04 -7.26 -17.16
N GLN A 54 27.84 -8.31 -17.42
CA GLN A 54 27.52 -9.33 -18.42
C GLN A 54 26.27 -10.13 -18.04
N LEU A 55 26.15 -10.55 -16.77
CA LEU A 55 24.97 -11.24 -16.27
C LEU A 55 23.73 -10.35 -16.33
N GLY A 56 23.87 -9.06 -16.04
CA GLY A 56 22.80 -8.08 -16.21
C GLY A 56 22.34 -7.94 -17.65
N PHE A 57 23.30 -7.82 -18.59
CA PHE A 57 22.99 -7.78 -20.02
C PHE A 57 22.32 -9.07 -20.50
N ALA A 58 22.85 -10.24 -20.12
CA ALA A 58 22.33 -11.55 -20.49
C ALA A 58 20.91 -11.78 -19.96
N SER A 59 20.64 -11.39 -18.71
CA SER A 59 19.29 -11.49 -18.14
C SER A 59 18.28 -10.62 -18.90
N GLY A 60 18.70 -9.45 -19.38
CA GLY A 60 17.86 -8.44 -20.00
C GLY A 60 17.66 -8.56 -21.52
N ASP A 61 18.26 -9.55 -22.19
CA ASP A 61 18.16 -9.71 -23.65
C ASP A 61 16.87 -10.46 -24.05
N PRO A 62 15.86 -9.78 -24.67
CA PRO A 62 14.61 -10.42 -25.07
C PRO A 62 14.79 -11.45 -26.20
N ASN A 63 15.88 -11.37 -26.97
CA ASN A 63 16.14 -12.24 -28.11
C ASN A 63 16.90 -13.52 -27.72
N ARG A 64 17.50 -13.54 -26.53
CA ARG A 64 18.36 -14.64 -26.09
C ARG A 64 17.97 -15.13 -24.69
N ARG A 65 16.66 -15.34 -24.48
CA ARG A 65 16.12 -15.87 -23.21
C ARG A 65 16.53 -17.33 -22.99
N PRO A 66 16.92 -17.72 -21.76
CA PRO A 66 17.44 -19.05 -21.49
C PRO A 66 16.34 -20.07 -21.20
N THR A 67 15.48 -20.37 -22.18
CA THR A 67 14.44 -21.40 -22.05
C THR A 67 14.98 -22.81 -22.34
N PRO A 68 14.28 -23.89 -21.97
CA PRO A 68 14.74 -25.26 -22.27
C PRO A 68 15.05 -25.48 -23.76
N ARG A 69 14.22 -24.94 -24.67
CA ARG A 69 14.44 -25.07 -26.11
C ARG A 69 15.68 -24.33 -26.61
N THR A 70 16.01 -23.16 -26.06
CA THR A 70 17.23 -22.44 -26.49
C THR A 70 18.51 -23.18 -26.09
N PHE A 71 18.43 -24.08 -25.10
CA PHE A 71 19.50 -25.00 -24.72
C PHE A 71 19.41 -26.40 -25.36
N GLY A 72 18.49 -26.61 -26.30
CA GLY A 72 18.35 -27.87 -27.05
C GLY A 72 17.61 -28.98 -26.30
N VAL A 73 16.93 -28.67 -25.19
CA VAL A 73 16.08 -29.62 -24.48
C VAL A 73 14.77 -29.79 -25.24
N GLN A 74 14.39 -31.03 -25.54
CA GLN A 74 13.11 -31.36 -26.18
C GLN A 74 11.99 -31.30 -25.14
N VAL A 75 11.16 -30.27 -25.22
CA VAL A 75 9.96 -30.08 -24.40
C VAL A 75 8.76 -29.77 -25.29
N SER A 76 7.55 -30.04 -24.79
CA SER A 76 6.32 -29.68 -25.52
C SER A 76 6.20 -28.17 -25.68
N ASP A 77 5.44 -27.71 -26.69
CA ASP A 77 5.18 -26.27 -26.89
C ASP A 77 4.53 -25.63 -25.67
N ALA A 78 3.68 -26.38 -24.96
CA ALA A 78 3.05 -25.89 -23.73
C ALA A 78 4.08 -25.65 -22.61
N VAL A 79 5.05 -26.56 -22.42
CA VAL A 79 6.11 -26.39 -21.42
C VAL A 79 7.03 -25.24 -21.82
N GLU A 80 7.40 -25.16 -23.09
CA GLU A 80 8.24 -24.06 -23.60
C GLU A 80 7.59 -22.69 -23.37
N GLN A 81 6.28 -22.56 -23.63
CA GLN A 81 5.56 -21.30 -23.39
C GLN A 81 5.53 -20.91 -21.92
N VAL A 82 5.43 -21.88 -20.99
CA VAL A 82 5.51 -21.62 -19.55
C VAL A 82 6.89 -21.05 -19.18
N PHE A 83 7.98 -21.65 -19.66
CA PHE A 83 9.33 -21.13 -19.42
C PHE A 83 9.56 -19.77 -20.09
N ALA A 84 9.11 -19.58 -21.33
CA ALA A 84 9.23 -18.30 -22.03
C ALA A 84 8.51 -17.17 -21.29
N ARG A 85 7.36 -17.47 -20.66
CA ARG A 85 6.63 -16.54 -19.81
C ARG A 85 7.38 -16.28 -18.50
N ALA A 86 7.84 -17.32 -17.82
CA ALA A 86 8.57 -17.19 -16.55
C ALA A 86 9.90 -16.43 -16.69
N LEU A 87 10.55 -16.53 -17.86
CA LEU A 87 11.83 -15.89 -18.19
C LEU A 87 11.66 -14.61 -19.03
N ALA A 88 10.48 -14.00 -19.03
CA ALA A 88 10.28 -12.74 -19.74
C ALA A 88 11.07 -11.59 -19.10
N VAL A 89 11.70 -10.75 -19.92
CA VAL A 89 12.51 -9.60 -19.46
C VAL A 89 11.67 -8.65 -18.60
N SER A 90 10.47 -8.32 -19.10
CA SER A 90 9.50 -7.51 -18.37
C SER A 90 8.83 -8.32 -17.25
N PRO A 91 8.85 -7.84 -15.99
CA PRO A 91 8.06 -8.39 -14.89
C PRO A 91 6.58 -8.63 -15.18
N ASN A 92 5.96 -7.74 -15.97
CA ASN A 92 4.53 -7.81 -16.27
C ASN A 92 4.15 -9.02 -17.14
N ASP A 93 5.11 -9.56 -17.87
CA ASP A 93 4.91 -10.71 -18.73
C ASP A 93 5.13 -12.04 -17.99
N ARG A 94 5.57 -12.01 -16.72
CA ARG A 94 5.83 -13.21 -15.91
C ARG A 94 4.60 -13.70 -15.14
N TYR A 95 4.74 -14.87 -14.54
CA TYR A 95 3.80 -15.34 -13.52
C TYR A 95 3.93 -14.47 -12.26
N ARG A 96 2.80 -14.22 -11.60
CA ARG A 96 2.75 -13.34 -10.43
C ARG A 96 3.26 -14.01 -9.17
N SER A 97 3.29 -15.34 -9.12
CA SER A 97 3.84 -16.11 -8.01
C SER A 97 4.51 -17.40 -8.50
N MET A 98 5.37 -17.98 -7.67
CA MET A 98 5.92 -19.33 -7.90
C MET A 98 4.81 -20.40 -7.99
N GLY A 99 3.71 -20.21 -7.24
CA GLY A 99 2.54 -21.09 -7.31
C GLY A 99 1.91 -21.09 -8.71
N ASP A 100 1.69 -19.90 -9.29
CA ASP A 100 1.12 -19.78 -10.64
C ASP A 100 2.03 -20.39 -11.71
N PHE A 101 3.34 -20.18 -11.58
CA PHE A 101 4.34 -20.80 -12.46
C PHE A 101 4.32 -22.33 -12.34
N TRP A 102 4.33 -22.85 -11.10
CA TRP A 102 4.30 -24.29 -10.83
C TRP A 102 3.02 -24.94 -11.35
N ASP A 103 1.86 -24.33 -11.10
CA ASP A 103 0.58 -24.83 -11.59
C ASP A 103 0.50 -24.83 -13.12
N ALA A 104 1.02 -23.78 -13.77
CA ALA A 104 1.10 -23.73 -15.22
C ALA A 104 2.02 -24.82 -15.78
N LEU A 105 3.17 -25.06 -15.15
CA LEU A 105 4.11 -26.10 -15.54
C LEU A 105 3.50 -27.50 -15.36
N ARG A 106 2.83 -27.77 -14.24
CA ARG A 106 2.14 -29.04 -13.99
C ARG A 106 1.05 -29.30 -15.02
N ARG A 107 0.25 -28.29 -15.37
CA ARG A 107 -0.77 -28.38 -16.42
C ARG A 107 -0.13 -28.69 -17.77
N ALA A 108 0.95 -28.01 -18.12
CA ALA A 108 1.68 -28.22 -19.37
C ALA A 108 2.30 -29.64 -19.46
N MET A 109 2.71 -30.21 -18.33
CA MET A 109 3.24 -31.57 -18.21
C MET A 109 2.16 -32.66 -18.00
N GLN A 110 0.87 -32.28 -17.92
CA GLN A 110 -0.25 -33.18 -17.63
C GLN A 110 -0.06 -34.00 -16.33
N LEU A 111 0.57 -33.41 -15.31
CA LEU A 111 0.77 -34.04 -14.02
C LEU A 111 -0.54 -34.04 -13.21
N ARG A 112 -0.85 -35.15 -12.54
CA ARG A 112 -2.03 -35.26 -11.63
C ARG A 112 -1.99 -34.14 -10.57
N PRO A 113 -3.11 -33.57 -10.12
CA PRO A 113 -3.11 -32.55 -9.06
C PRO A 113 -2.40 -33.06 -7.79
N LEU A 114 -1.57 -32.22 -7.16
CA LEU A 114 -1.15 -32.49 -5.78
C LEU A 114 -2.40 -32.40 -4.92
N ARG A 115 -2.64 -33.38 -4.04
CA ARG A 115 -3.76 -33.35 -3.10
C ARG A 115 -3.72 -31.99 -2.37
N SER A 116 -4.78 -31.20 -2.50
CA SER A 116 -5.02 -30.08 -1.60
C SER A 116 -5.20 -30.68 -0.21
N SER A 117 -4.37 -30.26 0.74
CA SER A 117 -4.69 -30.42 2.15
C SER A 117 -5.78 -29.41 2.50
N ASP A 118 -7.03 -29.77 2.21
CA ASP A 118 -8.15 -29.22 2.96
C ASP A 118 -8.01 -29.69 4.42
N PRO A 119 -8.12 -28.81 5.43
CA PRO A 119 -8.14 -29.22 6.81
C PRO A 119 -9.53 -29.78 7.15
N GLN A 120 -9.72 -31.09 6.98
CA GLN A 120 -10.80 -31.82 7.65
C GLN A 120 -10.29 -32.34 9.01
N PRO A 121 -11.06 -32.16 10.10
CA PRO A 121 -10.60 -32.45 11.45
C PRO A 121 -10.65 -33.96 11.72
N HIS A 122 -9.49 -34.58 11.94
CA HIS A 122 -9.44 -35.94 12.47
C HIS A 122 -8.61 -35.99 13.77
N ALA A 123 -9.25 -36.64 14.74
CA ALA A 123 -8.90 -36.83 16.13
C ALA A 123 -7.53 -37.51 16.35
N PRO A 124 -6.94 -37.42 17.56
CA PRO A 124 -5.59 -37.90 17.82
C PRO A 124 -5.58 -39.43 17.90
N SER A 125 -4.82 -40.09 17.04
CA SER A 125 -4.47 -41.51 17.20
C SER A 125 -3.04 -41.65 17.70
N THR A 126 -2.93 -42.35 18.81
CA THR A 126 -1.75 -42.77 19.56
C THR A 126 -0.85 -43.76 18.81
N ASP A 127 0.42 -43.77 19.24
CA ASP A 127 1.43 -44.85 19.22
C ASP A 127 2.54 -44.87 18.12
N PRO A 128 3.76 -45.36 18.46
CA PRO A 128 5.01 -44.63 18.22
C PRO A 128 6.14 -45.57 17.74
N GLN A 129 6.62 -45.48 16.50
CA GLN A 129 7.79 -46.28 16.10
C GLN A 129 8.82 -45.44 15.37
N GLY A 130 10.03 -45.50 15.94
CA GLY A 130 11.13 -44.61 15.70
C GLY A 130 11.88 -44.85 14.39
N ALA A 131 12.61 -43.83 14.00
CA ALA A 131 13.72 -43.92 13.08
C ALA A 131 15.02 -43.60 13.85
N PRO A 132 16.14 -44.31 13.58
CA PRO A 132 17.33 -44.33 14.42
C PRO A 132 18.24 -43.10 14.21
N PRO A 133 19.10 -42.75 15.18
CA PRO A 133 20.07 -41.68 15.02
C PRO A 133 21.31 -42.18 14.26
N MET A 134 21.78 -41.40 13.28
CA MET A 134 23.10 -41.61 12.68
C MET A 134 24.16 -40.91 13.53
N THR A 135 25.05 -41.71 14.10
CA THR A 135 26.29 -41.33 14.78
C THR A 135 27.44 -41.19 13.79
N VAL A 136 28.31 -40.20 13.99
CA VAL A 136 29.62 -40.07 13.32
C VAL A 136 30.69 -40.09 14.42
N PRO A 137 31.80 -40.85 14.28
CA PRO A 137 32.79 -40.99 15.35
C PRO A 137 33.73 -39.78 15.42
N LEU A 138 33.96 -39.27 16.64
CA LEU A 138 35.10 -38.41 16.96
C LEU A 138 36.35 -39.25 17.19
N LEU A 139 37.49 -38.77 16.69
CA LEU A 139 38.82 -39.11 17.17
C LEU A 139 39.54 -37.80 17.52
N ASP A 140 39.80 -37.66 18.82
CA ASP A 140 40.81 -36.86 19.52
C ASP A 140 41.08 -35.43 19.02
N GLY A 141 40.85 -34.34 19.75
CA GLY A 141 40.81 -34.14 21.18
C GLY A 141 41.29 -32.70 21.44
N ALA A 142 40.75 -32.07 22.49
CA ALA A 142 41.04 -30.72 22.97
C ALA A 142 40.26 -29.54 22.32
N THR A 143 39.95 -28.60 23.20
CA THR A 143 38.76 -27.76 23.24
C THR A 143 39.10 -26.26 23.16
N VAL A 144 38.05 -25.49 22.83
CA VAL A 144 37.82 -24.05 23.07
C VAL A 144 38.62 -23.08 22.18
N SER A 145 37.92 -22.13 21.56
CA SER A 145 38.12 -20.66 21.66
C SER A 145 37.50 -19.91 20.47
N GLU A 146 36.55 -19.00 20.73
CA GLU A 146 36.49 -17.72 20.01
C GLU A 146 37.82 -16.96 20.23
N PRO A 147 38.37 -16.09 19.33
CA PRO A 147 37.68 -14.92 18.74
C PRO A 147 38.19 -14.41 17.35
N VAL A 148 37.54 -13.36 16.83
CA VAL A 148 37.99 -12.32 15.83
C VAL A 148 39.44 -11.82 16.17
N PRO A 149 40.33 -11.17 15.34
CA PRO A 149 40.10 -10.38 14.09
C PRO A 149 41.29 -10.17 13.05
N TYR A 150 41.01 -9.39 11.99
CA TYR A 150 41.85 -8.30 11.38
C TYR A 150 42.89 -8.47 10.23
N ARG A 151 42.71 -7.55 9.25
CA ARG A 151 43.62 -6.73 8.36
C ARG A 151 44.34 -7.25 7.11
N ALA A 152 44.34 -6.32 6.14
CA ALA A 152 44.95 -6.25 4.80
C ALA A 152 46.50 -6.28 4.73
N PRO A 153 47.07 -6.35 3.50
CA PRO A 153 47.77 -5.18 2.95
C PRO A 153 47.66 -4.92 1.41
N LEU A 154 47.88 -3.65 1.02
CA LEU A 154 48.23 -3.06 -0.31
C LEU A 154 49.67 -3.52 -0.76
N PRO A 155 50.34 -3.06 -1.86
CA PRO A 155 50.01 -2.09 -2.96
C PRO A 155 50.46 -2.47 -4.41
N SER A 156 50.14 -1.58 -5.39
CA SER A 156 50.94 -1.10 -6.57
C SER A 156 50.20 -1.27 -7.91
N GLY A 157 50.20 -0.39 -8.91
CA GLY A 157 50.87 0.87 -9.26
C GLY A 157 50.38 1.27 -10.67
N ALA A 158 50.41 2.56 -11.01
CA ALA A 158 49.87 3.23 -12.21
C ALA A 158 50.61 2.84 -13.54
N PRO A 159 50.30 3.35 -14.78
CA PRO A 159 49.89 4.73 -15.08
C PRO A 159 48.90 5.03 -16.26
N SER A 160 48.30 6.23 -16.14
CA SER A 160 48.10 7.32 -17.15
C SER A 160 47.42 7.11 -18.52
N SER A 161 46.31 7.83 -18.73
CA SER A 161 46.14 8.99 -19.66
C SER A 161 44.71 9.57 -19.50
N SER A 162 44.45 10.75 -18.91
CA SER A 162 44.49 12.13 -19.47
C SER A 162 43.70 12.25 -20.79
N SER A 163 42.74 13.14 -21.04
CA SER A 163 42.02 14.26 -20.37
C SER A 163 40.76 14.52 -21.27
N ALA A 164 39.73 15.33 -21.02
CA ALA A 164 39.58 16.55 -20.24
C ALA A 164 38.08 16.93 -20.04
N HIS A 165 37.80 17.46 -18.86
CA HIS A 165 36.96 18.63 -18.51
C HIS A 165 35.50 18.79 -18.97
N LEU A 166 34.61 18.88 -17.97
CA LEU A 166 33.99 20.16 -17.55
C LEU A 166 33.62 20.10 -16.05
N LYS A 167 33.81 21.22 -15.33
CA LYS A 167 33.78 21.36 -13.87
C LYS A 167 32.37 21.63 -13.29
N PRO A 168 32.16 21.31 -12.00
CA PRO A 168 30.91 21.49 -11.26
C PRO A 168 30.83 22.85 -10.54
N THR A 169 29.61 23.36 -10.35
CA THR A 169 29.32 24.53 -9.52
C THR A 169 28.55 24.08 -8.27
N LEU A 170 29.12 24.38 -7.10
CA LEU A 170 28.57 24.24 -5.76
C LEU A 170 27.52 25.33 -5.48
N LEU A 171 26.40 24.97 -4.84
CA LEU A 171 25.51 25.80 -4.00
C LEU A 171 24.77 24.82 -3.06
N SER A 172 25.24 24.60 -1.83
CA SER A 172 24.84 25.30 -0.59
C SER A 172 23.32 25.43 -0.36
N SER A 173 22.83 24.60 0.56
CA SER A 173 21.81 24.86 1.60
C SER A 173 20.80 26.00 1.41
N GLY A 174 19.51 25.68 1.35
CA GLY A 174 18.42 26.62 1.58
C GLY A 174 17.06 25.92 1.55
N GLY A 175 16.33 25.96 2.67
CA GLY A 175 14.99 25.39 2.81
C GLY A 175 14.01 25.98 1.80
N GLY A 176 13.23 25.09 1.16
CA GLY A 176 12.25 25.45 0.15
C GLY A 176 11.03 26.14 0.76
N GLN A 177 11.11 27.46 0.91
CA GLN A 177 9.94 28.31 0.89
C GLN A 177 9.40 28.39 -0.55
N ILE A 178 8.08 28.26 -0.64
CA ILE A 178 7.26 28.47 -1.85
C ILE A 178 7.57 29.87 -2.40
N MET A 179 8.11 29.97 -3.61
CA MET A 179 8.29 31.24 -4.33
C MET A 179 7.20 31.46 -5.39
N PRO A 180 6.75 32.71 -5.61
CA PRO A 180 5.77 33.10 -6.61
C PRO A 180 6.41 33.41 -8.00
N PRO A 181 5.63 33.49 -9.10
CA PRO A 181 6.16 33.58 -10.47
C PRO A 181 6.43 35.02 -10.96
N PRO A 182 7.30 35.21 -11.97
CA PRO A 182 7.45 36.49 -12.67
C PRO A 182 6.64 36.58 -13.99
N HIS A 183 6.56 37.82 -14.45
CA HIS A 183 5.66 38.42 -15.43
C HIS A 183 5.76 38.00 -16.91
N SER A 184 4.60 38.08 -17.57
CA SER A 184 4.27 38.67 -18.90
C SER A 184 5.05 38.28 -20.17
N GLY A 185 4.30 37.80 -21.17
CA GLY A 185 4.70 37.80 -22.60
C GLY A 185 3.53 37.39 -23.51
N ALA A 186 3.27 38.16 -24.57
CA ALA A 186 2.01 38.22 -25.33
C ALA A 186 1.93 37.30 -26.57
N SER A 187 0.71 36.78 -26.84
CA SER A 187 -0.05 36.64 -28.12
C SER A 187 0.58 35.97 -29.38
N PRO A 188 -0.19 35.71 -30.46
CA PRO A 188 -1.41 34.89 -30.58
C PRO A 188 -1.35 33.92 -31.80
N THR A 189 -2.27 32.96 -31.96
CA THR A 189 -2.66 32.48 -33.31
C THR A 189 -4.00 31.73 -33.39
N SER A 190 -4.85 32.27 -34.25
CA SER A 190 -5.98 31.71 -35.03
C SER A 190 -6.08 30.19 -35.23
N ALA A 191 -7.29 29.63 -35.12
CA ALA A 191 -7.98 28.94 -36.22
C ALA A 191 -9.47 28.67 -35.93
N GLN A 192 -10.27 28.76 -37.00
CA GLN A 192 -11.73 28.73 -37.08
C GLN A 192 -12.36 27.30 -37.11
N PRO A 193 -13.71 27.19 -37.05
CA PRO A 193 -14.46 25.96 -36.78
C PRO A 193 -15.12 25.33 -38.02
N ARG A 194 -15.73 24.13 -37.83
CA ARG A 194 -17.02 23.60 -38.39
C ARG A 194 -16.97 22.06 -38.54
N PRO A 195 -18.10 21.36 -38.81
CA PRO A 195 -19.46 21.51 -38.31
C PRO A 195 -20.06 20.15 -37.83
N GLY A 196 -21.26 20.21 -37.25
CA GLY A 196 -22.09 19.02 -36.97
C GLY A 196 -23.04 18.62 -38.10
N GLY A 197 -23.82 17.58 -37.83
CA GLY A 197 -24.97 17.10 -38.63
C GLY A 197 -25.00 15.57 -38.66
N LYS A 198 -25.72 14.89 -37.76
CA LYS A 198 -27.17 14.57 -37.74
C LYS A 198 -27.61 13.51 -38.76
N GLY A 199 -28.34 12.52 -38.26
CA GLY A 199 -29.11 11.50 -39.00
C GLY A 199 -29.09 10.18 -38.21
N ALA A 200 -29.96 9.85 -37.25
CA ALA A 200 -31.42 9.90 -37.10
C ALA A 200 -32.16 8.62 -37.56
N ILE A 201 -32.85 8.00 -36.57
CA ILE A 201 -34.14 7.24 -36.62
C ILE A 201 -34.07 5.83 -37.29
N ILE A 202 -34.80 4.74 -36.98
CA ILE A 202 -36.15 4.36 -36.45
C ILE A 202 -36.02 2.88 -35.98
N GLY A 203 -36.62 2.35 -34.91
CA GLY A 203 -38.06 2.10 -34.65
C GLY A 203 -38.24 1.18 -33.42
N LEU A 204 -39.26 1.43 -32.58
CA LEU A 204 -40.54 0.68 -32.44
C LEU A 204 -40.39 -0.81 -32.06
N ALA A 205 -41.18 -1.44 -31.20
CA ALA A 205 -42.15 -1.10 -30.14
C ALA A 205 -42.72 -2.45 -29.64
N ALA A 206 -43.14 -2.50 -28.36
CA ALA A 206 -44.21 -3.35 -27.79
C ALA A 206 -44.01 -4.90 -27.76
N ALA A 207 -44.68 -5.70 -26.92
CA ALA A 207 -45.32 -5.60 -25.61
C ALA A 207 -45.85 -7.02 -25.26
N ALA A 208 -46.12 -7.24 -23.97
CA ALA A 208 -47.16 -8.10 -23.39
C ALA A 208 -46.88 -9.58 -23.02
N ALA A 209 -47.30 -9.86 -21.79
CA ALA A 209 -47.41 -11.14 -21.08
C ALA A 209 -48.78 -11.83 -21.34
N VAL A 210 -48.93 -13.10 -20.92
CA VAL A 210 -50.16 -13.73 -20.34
C VAL A 210 -49.83 -15.10 -19.71
N VAL A 211 -50.56 -15.41 -18.63
CA VAL A 211 -50.55 -16.52 -17.64
C VAL A 211 -51.42 -17.72 -18.07
N VAL A 212 -51.19 -18.97 -17.59
CA VAL A 212 -52.21 -19.95 -17.12
C VAL A 212 -51.60 -21.08 -16.24
N LEU A 213 -52.34 -21.45 -15.17
CA LEU A 213 -52.16 -22.51 -14.14
C LEU A 213 -52.61 -23.93 -14.59
N GLY A 214 -52.16 -24.97 -13.88
CA GLY A 214 -52.80 -26.30 -13.85
C GLY A 214 -52.17 -27.27 -12.83
N ALA A 215 -52.98 -27.86 -11.95
CA ALA A 215 -52.61 -28.60 -10.74
C ALA A 215 -53.02 -30.10 -10.76
N ALA A 216 -52.69 -30.79 -9.65
CA ALA A 216 -53.07 -32.13 -9.16
C ALA A 216 -52.18 -33.30 -9.63
N GLY A 217 -51.75 -34.26 -8.80
CA GLY A 217 -52.01 -34.59 -7.39
C GLY A 217 -51.89 -36.11 -7.22
N PHE A 218 -51.35 -36.62 -6.11
CA PHE A 218 -51.76 -37.91 -5.53
C PHE A 218 -51.25 -38.07 -4.09
N VAL A 219 -52.20 -38.33 -3.19
CA VAL A 219 -52.07 -38.65 -1.76
C VAL A 219 -52.35 -40.13 -1.56
N ALA A 220 -51.72 -40.71 -0.52
CA ALA A 220 -52.21 -41.78 0.39
C ALA A 220 -51.17 -42.91 0.54
N LEU A 221 -50.95 -43.60 1.67
CA LEU A 221 -51.35 -43.55 3.09
C LEU A 221 -50.61 -44.77 3.73
N ARG A 222 -50.26 -44.72 5.03
CA ARG A 222 -50.45 -45.79 6.06
C ARG A 222 -49.57 -45.50 7.29
N LYS A 223 -50.16 -45.10 8.42
CA LYS A 223 -50.75 -45.90 9.54
C LYS A 223 -49.70 -46.23 10.62
N GLY A 224 -49.94 -45.73 11.83
CA GLY A 224 -49.23 -46.15 13.05
C GLY A 224 -50.14 -46.95 14.00
N ALA A 225 -49.53 -47.51 15.07
CA ALA A 225 -49.97 -47.62 16.49
C ALA A 225 -48.90 -48.45 17.30
N PRO A 226 -48.94 -48.59 18.66
CA PRO A 226 -48.02 -47.97 19.62
C PRO A 226 -47.42 -49.01 20.63
N PRO A 227 -47.15 -48.69 21.92
CA PRO A 227 -46.01 -47.97 22.53
C PRO A 227 -45.14 -48.90 23.44
N THR A 228 -43.98 -48.44 23.92
CA THR A 228 -43.35 -49.05 25.12
C THR A 228 -42.55 -48.05 25.95
N THR A 229 -42.89 -48.04 27.24
CA THR A 229 -42.30 -47.28 28.34
C THR A 229 -40.92 -47.81 28.71
N SER A 230 -39.93 -46.92 28.87
CA SER A 230 -38.72 -47.17 29.65
C SER A 230 -38.30 -45.89 30.36
N ALA A 231 -38.20 -45.92 31.69
CA ALA A 231 -37.63 -44.87 32.52
C ALA A 231 -36.11 -45.10 32.71
N PRO A 232 -35.40 -44.19 33.41
CA PRO A 232 -34.59 -43.11 32.86
C PRO A 232 -33.10 -43.48 32.75
N ALA A 233 -32.40 -43.00 31.72
CA ALA A 233 -30.95 -42.87 31.77
C ALA A 233 -30.63 -41.49 32.34
N VAL A 234 -29.97 -41.47 33.50
CA VAL A 234 -29.35 -40.25 34.03
C VAL A 234 -28.16 -39.96 33.14
N GLU A 235 -28.40 -39.19 32.08
CA GLU A 235 -27.34 -38.61 31.27
C GLU A 235 -26.76 -37.45 32.08
N SER A 236 -25.58 -37.69 32.64
CA SER A 236 -24.79 -36.68 33.30
C SER A 236 -24.64 -35.50 32.35
N ALA A 237 -25.33 -34.40 32.63
CA ALA A 237 -25.16 -33.15 31.91
C ALA A 237 -23.69 -32.74 32.03
N ALA A 238 -22.92 -33.00 30.98
CA ALA A 238 -21.62 -32.38 30.81
C ALA A 238 -21.88 -30.88 30.81
N VAL A 239 -21.37 -30.20 31.83
CA VAL A 239 -21.31 -28.75 31.86
C VAL A 239 -20.52 -28.35 30.62
N ALA A 240 -21.20 -27.79 29.62
CA ALA A 240 -20.54 -27.28 28.43
C ALA A 240 -19.50 -26.25 28.88
N ASP A 241 -18.26 -26.41 28.41
CA ASP A 241 -17.23 -25.41 28.65
C ASP A 241 -17.78 -24.04 28.22
N PRO A 242 -17.59 -22.99 29.04
CA PRO A 242 -18.07 -21.66 28.69
C PRO A 242 -17.47 -21.26 27.35
N ALA A 243 -18.34 -20.76 26.45
CA ALA A 243 -17.93 -20.32 25.13
C ALA A 243 -16.72 -19.36 25.26
N PRO A 244 -15.69 -19.49 24.39
CA PRO A 244 -14.55 -18.60 24.44
C PRO A 244 -15.03 -17.15 24.36
N PRO A 245 -14.41 -16.24 25.13
CA PRO A 245 -14.82 -14.83 25.14
C PRO A 245 -14.79 -14.27 23.72
N PRO A 246 -15.75 -13.38 23.36
CA PRO A 246 -15.82 -12.82 22.03
C PRO A 246 -14.52 -12.09 21.68
N GLU A 247 -13.99 -12.34 20.48
CA GLU A 247 -12.76 -11.70 20.03
C GLU A 247 -12.92 -10.17 19.99
N PRO A 248 -11.89 -9.40 20.38
CA PRO A 248 -11.90 -7.96 20.21
C PRO A 248 -12.08 -7.56 18.74
N THR A 249 -13.02 -6.65 18.49
CA THR A 249 -13.38 -6.15 17.15
C THR A 249 -13.20 -4.64 17.05
N CYS A 250 -13.30 -4.08 15.85
CA CYS A 250 -13.34 -2.64 15.66
C CYS A 250 -14.79 -2.15 15.54
N PRO A 251 -15.08 -0.90 15.95
CA PRO A 251 -16.35 -0.26 15.63
C PRO A 251 -16.64 -0.31 14.12
N PRO A 252 -17.92 -0.37 13.68
CA PRO A 252 -18.27 -0.57 12.27
C PRO A 252 -17.69 0.47 11.30
N ASP A 253 -17.42 1.69 11.77
CA ASP A 253 -16.86 2.79 10.98
C ASP A 253 -15.31 2.81 10.95
N MET A 254 -14.66 1.86 11.64
CA MET A 254 -13.22 1.67 11.68
C MET A 254 -12.80 0.36 11.00
N VAL A 255 -11.56 0.34 10.56
CA VAL A 255 -10.88 -0.80 9.94
C VAL A 255 -9.93 -1.41 10.97
N LYS A 256 -9.96 -2.74 11.12
CA LYS A 256 -8.97 -3.48 11.93
C LYS A 256 -7.66 -3.54 11.17
N ILE A 257 -6.62 -2.91 11.73
CA ILE A 257 -5.25 -3.06 11.28
C ILE A 257 -4.62 -4.17 12.13
N PRO A 258 -4.18 -5.28 11.50
CA PRO A 258 -3.60 -6.40 12.25
C PRO A 258 -2.27 -5.98 12.86
N GLU A 259 -1.82 -6.73 13.87
CA GLU A 259 -0.43 -6.62 14.31
C GLU A 259 0.52 -6.91 13.16
N GLY A 260 1.69 -6.29 13.16
CA GLY A 260 2.61 -6.45 12.06
C GLY A 260 3.96 -5.82 12.27
N LYS A 261 4.89 -6.22 11.40
CA LYS A 261 6.21 -5.61 11.27
C LYS A 261 6.36 -5.04 9.88
N PHE A 262 6.91 -3.85 9.77
CA PHE A 262 7.20 -3.22 8.49
C PHE A 262 8.44 -2.34 8.59
N PHE A 263 8.98 -1.95 7.44
CA PHE A 263 9.97 -0.89 7.37
C PHE A 263 9.23 0.44 7.25
N MET A 264 9.42 1.32 8.24
CA MET A 264 8.92 2.69 8.21
C MET A 264 9.96 3.59 7.55
N GLY A 265 9.51 4.52 6.70
CA GLY A 265 10.39 5.36 5.90
C GLY A 265 10.94 4.65 4.66
N SER A 266 12.02 5.20 4.11
CA SER A 266 12.64 4.72 2.88
C SER A 266 14.16 4.95 2.85
N ASP A 267 14.88 4.04 2.20
CA ASP A 267 16.30 4.19 1.87
C ASP A 267 16.54 4.38 0.36
N ASP A 268 15.48 4.50 -0.45
CA ASP A 268 15.60 4.70 -1.88
C ASP A 268 16.22 6.05 -2.20
N LYS A 269 17.29 6.09 -3.01
CA LYS A 269 18.08 7.31 -3.32
C LYS A 269 17.29 8.47 -3.92
N GLU A 270 16.10 8.20 -4.47
CA GLU A 270 15.20 9.18 -5.07
C GLU A 270 14.24 9.81 -4.03
N ASP A 271 14.22 9.27 -2.81
CA ASP A 271 13.37 9.73 -1.73
C ASP A 271 14.07 10.79 -0.90
N PHE A 272 13.27 11.64 -0.25
CA PHE A 272 13.80 12.79 0.47
C PHE A 272 14.53 12.36 1.75
N GLU A 273 15.53 13.15 2.16
CA GLU A 273 16.31 12.88 3.37
C GLU A 273 15.44 12.75 4.64
N PHE A 274 14.31 13.46 4.72
CA PHE A 274 13.40 13.37 5.87
C PHE A 274 12.59 12.07 5.93
N GLU A 275 12.58 11.29 4.84
CA GLU A 275 11.97 9.95 4.80
C GLU A 275 12.95 8.87 5.29
N ARG A 276 14.22 9.22 5.54
CA ARG A 276 15.32 8.31 5.91
C ARG A 276 15.64 8.34 7.42
N PRO A 277 16.26 7.27 7.94
CA PRO A 277 16.45 5.97 7.28
C PRO A 277 15.18 5.12 7.29
N ALA A 278 15.11 4.14 6.39
CA ALA A 278 14.20 3.02 6.58
C ALA A 278 14.59 2.26 7.84
N HIS A 279 13.64 2.01 8.74
CA HIS A 279 13.88 1.33 10.00
C HIS A 279 12.73 0.40 10.37
N GLN A 280 13.03 -0.63 11.17
CA GLN A 280 12.05 -1.66 11.49
C GLN A 280 11.11 -1.19 12.60
N VAL A 281 9.81 -1.26 12.34
CA VAL A 281 8.76 -0.97 13.34
C VAL A 281 7.87 -2.20 13.52
N THR A 282 7.57 -2.53 14.77
CA THR A 282 6.55 -3.51 15.15
C THR A 282 5.36 -2.78 15.76
N LEU A 283 4.16 -3.06 15.29
CA LEU A 283 2.92 -2.49 15.80
C LEU A 283 2.01 -3.60 16.32
N GLY A 284 1.36 -3.35 17.47
CA GLY A 284 0.21 -4.13 17.89
C GLY A 284 -1.01 -3.90 16.99
N ALA A 285 -2.00 -4.77 17.06
CA ALA A 285 -3.26 -4.57 16.34
C ALA A 285 -4.01 -3.35 16.89
N PHE A 286 -4.64 -2.58 16.00
CA PHE A 286 -5.43 -1.40 16.35
C PHE A 286 -6.57 -1.18 15.36
N CYS A 287 -7.48 -0.26 15.69
CA CYS A 287 -8.53 0.20 14.80
C CYS A 287 -8.16 1.57 14.24
N MET A 288 -8.41 1.82 12.96
CA MET A 288 -8.29 3.14 12.36
C MET A 288 -9.56 3.52 11.60
N ASP A 289 -9.99 4.77 11.67
CA ASP A 289 -11.14 5.26 10.92
C ASP A 289 -10.97 4.93 9.44
N ARG A 290 -12.02 4.35 8.84
CA ARG A 290 -12.02 4.00 7.41
C ARG A 290 -11.81 5.23 6.53
N PHE A 291 -12.33 6.36 6.97
CA PHE A 291 -12.39 7.63 6.27
C PHE A 291 -11.84 8.76 7.15
N GLU A 292 -11.46 9.88 6.54
CA GLU A 292 -11.24 11.14 7.26
C GLU A 292 -12.51 11.51 8.05
N VAL A 293 -12.35 12.27 9.15
CA VAL A 293 -13.50 12.76 9.91
C VAL A 293 -14.30 13.73 9.03
N SER A 294 -15.58 13.45 8.79
CA SER A 294 -16.43 14.29 7.96
C SER A 294 -16.94 15.53 8.71
N VAL A 295 -17.35 16.56 7.96
CA VAL A 295 -17.93 17.78 8.53
C VAL A 295 -19.16 17.47 9.40
N GLU A 296 -20.07 16.60 8.95
CA GLU A 296 -21.26 16.23 9.73
C GLU A 296 -20.91 15.59 11.08
N LYS A 297 -19.90 14.71 11.10
CA LYS A 297 -19.41 14.07 12.32
C LYS A 297 -18.78 15.08 13.27
N TYR A 298 -18.00 16.02 12.73
CA TYR A 298 -17.38 17.08 13.54
C TYR A 298 -18.42 18.07 14.08
N VAL A 299 -19.38 18.49 13.24
CA VAL A 299 -20.47 19.39 13.61
C VAL A 299 -21.26 18.79 14.76
N ALA A 300 -21.66 17.51 14.67
CA ALA A 300 -22.37 16.81 15.75
C ALA A 300 -21.63 16.89 17.09
N CYS A 301 -20.32 16.60 17.12
CA CYS A 301 -19.53 16.71 18.34
C CYS A 301 -19.51 18.16 18.89
N SER A 302 -19.37 19.14 17.99
CA SER A 302 -19.27 20.54 18.40
C SER A 302 -20.61 21.19 18.77
N ASP A 303 -21.73 20.69 18.24
CA ASP A 303 -23.09 21.11 18.58
C ASP A 303 -23.50 20.59 19.96
N HIS A 304 -23.01 19.40 20.35
CA HIS A 304 -23.19 18.85 21.69
C HIS A 304 -22.24 19.44 22.75
N GLY A 305 -21.28 20.28 22.32
CA GLY A 305 -20.30 20.89 23.22
C GLY A 305 -19.18 19.96 23.68
N GLU A 306 -19.06 18.78 23.08
CA GLU A 306 -18.01 17.79 23.37
C GLU A 306 -16.67 18.16 22.71
N CYS A 307 -16.74 18.88 21.58
CA CYS A 307 -15.58 19.37 20.82
C CYS A 307 -15.66 20.88 20.60
N LYS A 308 -14.49 21.53 20.46
CA LYS A 308 -14.43 22.93 20.00
C LYS A 308 -14.91 23.04 18.55
N ARG A 309 -15.73 24.05 18.21
CA ARG A 309 -16.13 24.32 16.82
C ARG A 309 -14.90 24.56 15.93
N ALA A 310 -14.94 24.04 14.71
CA ALA A 310 -13.89 24.28 13.72
C ALA A 310 -13.85 25.75 13.28
N SER A 311 -12.69 26.21 12.83
CA SER A 311 -12.53 27.56 12.30
C SER A 311 -13.13 27.64 10.90
N LYS A 312 -13.71 28.80 10.56
CA LYS A 312 -14.08 29.17 9.18
C LYS A 312 -12.92 29.82 8.41
N LEU A 313 -11.81 30.05 9.11
CA LEU A 313 -10.64 30.77 8.62
C LEU A 313 -9.42 29.86 8.66
N ASN A 314 -8.59 29.98 7.64
CA ASN A 314 -7.25 29.45 7.67
C ASN A 314 -6.39 30.20 8.67
N ASP A 315 -5.31 29.59 9.12
CA ASP A 315 -4.33 30.26 9.95
C ASP A 315 -2.97 29.59 9.81
N TRP A 316 -2.06 30.26 9.13
CA TRP A 316 -0.65 29.88 9.07
C TRP A 316 0.21 31.13 9.14
N LYS A 317 1.45 30.96 9.60
CA LYS A 317 2.40 32.06 9.76
C LYS A 317 2.57 32.80 8.44
N GLY A 318 2.26 34.10 8.46
CA GLY A 318 2.43 35.00 7.30
C GLY A 318 1.27 35.04 6.31
N ILE A 319 0.15 34.34 6.56
CA ILE A 319 -1.03 34.44 5.68
C ILE A 319 -1.53 35.89 5.56
N THR A 320 -1.64 36.37 4.33
CA THR A 320 -2.07 37.74 4.02
C THR A 320 -3.59 37.86 3.91
N ALA A 321 -4.11 39.08 4.02
CA ALA A 321 -5.54 39.34 3.79
C ALA A 321 -6.01 38.97 2.37
N ARG A 322 -5.12 39.06 1.37
CA ARG A 322 -5.40 38.67 -0.01
C ARG A 322 -5.55 37.16 -0.14
N GLU A 323 -4.66 36.39 0.49
CA GLU A 323 -4.73 34.92 0.52
C GLU A 323 -5.96 34.44 1.30
N ARG A 324 -6.26 35.05 2.45
CA ARG A 324 -7.48 34.76 3.22
C ARG A 324 -8.74 34.86 2.36
N LYS A 325 -8.86 35.90 1.53
CA LYS A 325 -10.01 36.07 0.62
C LYS A 325 -10.16 34.91 -0.37
N VAL A 326 -9.07 34.26 -0.76
CA VAL A 326 -9.07 33.13 -1.70
C VAL A 326 -9.29 31.80 -0.97
N PHE A 327 -8.63 31.60 0.17
CA PHE A 327 -8.53 30.31 0.81
C PHE A 327 -9.50 30.08 1.98
N ASP A 328 -9.94 31.12 2.69
CA ASP A 328 -10.92 30.96 3.78
C ASP A 328 -12.23 30.31 3.29
N PRO A 329 -12.76 30.64 2.09
CA PRO A 329 -13.92 29.93 1.54
C PRO A 329 -13.72 28.42 1.32
N LEU A 330 -12.48 27.92 1.31
CA LEU A 330 -12.17 26.49 1.16
C LEU A 330 -12.22 25.71 2.48
N CYS A 331 -12.36 26.38 3.62
CA CYS A 331 -12.69 25.70 4.88
C CYS A 331 -14.13 25.19 4.79
N ASN A 332 -14.30 23.87 4.79
CA ASN A 332 -15.57 23.18 4.61
C ASN A 332 -16.61 23.54 5.69
N PHE A 333 -16.16 23.99 6.86
CA PHE A 333 -17.04 24.51 7.92
C PHE A 333 -17.76 25.83 7.56
N ASN A 334 -17.42 26.47 6.43
CA ASN A 334 -18.20 27.59 5.90
C ASN A 334 -19.55 27.16 5.32
N ASP A 335 -19.69 25.90 4.89
CA ASP A 335 -20.90 25.34 4.29
C ASP A 335 -21.16 23.93 4.86
N PRO A 336 -21.51 23.80 6.15
CA PRO A 336 -21.61 22.50 6.82
C PRO A 336 -22.70 21.59 6.25
N GLU A 337 -23.75 22.15 5.65
CA GLU A 337 -24.82 21.39 5.00
C GLU A 337 -24.38 20.89 3.62
N GLY A 338 -23.85 21.77 2.76
CA GLY A 338 -23.38 21.39 1.43
C GLY A 338 -22.10 20.53 1.45
N LYS A 339 -21.30 20.64 2.52
CA LYS A 339 -20.06 19.89 2.72
C LYS A 339 -20.15 18.82 3.80
N ALA A 340 -21.35 18.40 4.21
CA ALA A 340 -21.58 17.43 5.29
C ALA A 340 -20.69 16.16 5.18
N LYS A 341 -20.54 15.62 3.97
CA LYS A 341 -19.76 14.40 3.69
C LYS A 341 -18.29 14.65 3.33
N HIS A 342 -17.85 15.90 3.23
CA HIS A 342 -16.45 16.22 2.97
C HIS A 342 -15.63 16.09 4.27
N PRO A 343 -14.31 15.92 4.20
CA PRO A 343 -13.47 15.93 5.40
C PRO A 343 -13.59 17.28 6.10
N ILE A 344 -13.62 17.26 7.43
CA ILE A 344 -13.39 18.48 8.19
C ILE A 344 -11.95 18.94 7.92
N ASN A 345 -11.79 20.22 7.60
CA ASN A 345 -10.50 20.86 7.37
C ASN A 345 -10.43 22.19 8.12
N CYS A 346 -9.30 22.89 8.02
CA CYS A 346 -9.04 24.12 8.81
C CYS A 346 -9.18 23.89 10.32
N VAL A 347 -8.73 22.72 10.77
CA VAL A 347 -8.63 22.33 12.18
C VAL A 347 -7.17 22.23 12.58
N ASP A 348 -6.87 22.68 13.79
CA ASP A 348 -5.52 22.54 14.36
C ASP A 348 -5.35 21.16 15.02
N TRP A 349 -4.12 20.83 15.40
CA TRP A 349 -3.79 19.53 15.98
C TRP A 349 -4.54 19.27 17.29
N GLU A 350 -4.75 20.31 18.09
CA GLU A 350 -5.47 20.23 19.36
C GLU A 350 -6.96 19.95 19.14
N GLN A 351 -7.59 20.63 18.18
CA GLN A 351 -8.98 20.35 17.77
C GLN A 351 -9.15 18.90 17.30
N ALA A 352 -8.23 18.41 16.47
CA ALA A 352 -8.23 17.03 15.99
C ALA A 352 -8.10 16.02 17.15
N THR A 353 -7.16 16.27 18.07
CA THR A 353 -6.93 15.44 19.26
C THR A 353 -8.15 15.41 20.19
N GLN A 354 -8.74 16.57 20.48
CA GLN A 354 -9.93 16.69 21.31
C GLN A 354 -11.13 15.97 20.68
N TYR A 355 -11.30 16.08 19.37
CA TYR A 355 -12.33 15.33 18.66
C TYR A 355 -12.16 13.83 18.84
N CYS A 356 -10.99 13.28 18.51
CA CYS A 356 -10.78 11.85 18.64
C CYS A 356 -10.99 11.39 20.09
N LYS A 357 -10.52 12.16 21.08
CA LYS A 357 -10.74 11.86 22.50
C LYS A 357 -12.22 11.85 22.88
N ALA A 358 -13.02 12.80 22.39
CA ALA A 358 -14.47 12.84 22.65
C ALA A 358 -15.17 11.58 22.11
N GLN A 359 -14.66 10.99 21.02
CA GLN A 359 -15.18 9.74 20.46
C GLN A 359 -14.62 8.47 21.14
N GLY A 360 -13.87 8.59 22.26
CA GLY A 360 -13.18 7.46 22.89
C GLY A 360 -12.02 6.91 22.08
N ARG A 361 -11.48 7.71 21.15
CA ARG A 361 -10.39 7.40 20.22
C ARG A 361 -9.18 8.31 20.49
N ARG A 362 -8.20 8.30 19.59
CA ARG A 362 -7.02 9.17 19.57
C ARG A 362 -6.61 9.45 18.13
N LEU A 363 -5.68 10.37 17.89
CA LEU A 363 -4.98 10.40 16.61
C LEU A 363 -4.13 9.12 16.44
N PRO A 364 -3.96 8.61 15.21
CA PRO A 364 -2.96 7.59 14.93
C PRO A 364 -1.57 8.14 15.23
N THR A 365 -0.65 7.25 15.61
CA THR A 365 0.78 7.57 15.53
C THR A 365 1.20 7.67 14.07
N GLU A 366 2.32 8.34 13.81
CA GLU A 366 2.87 8.38 12.47
C GLU A 366 3.16 6.97 11.93
N ALA A 367 3.69 6.08 12.77
CA ALA A 367 3.98 4.72 12.39
C ALA A 367 2.72 3.91 12.07
N GLU A 368 1.69 4.04 12.91
CA GLU A 368 0.37 3.43 12.65
C GLU A 368 -0.24 3.95 11.35
N TRP A 369 -0.13 5.25 11.08
CA TRP A 369 -0.63 5.86 9.86
C TRP A 369 0.08 5.28 8.63
N GLU A 370 1.42 5.25 8.62
CA GLU A 370 2.17 4.72 7.47
C GLU A 370 1.90 3.24 7.25
N PHE A 371 1.89 2.45 8.34
CA PHE A 371 1.59 1.03 8.26
C PHE A 371 0.19 0.78 7.73
N ALA A 372 -0.83 1.45 8.27
CA ALA A 372 -2.21 1.30 7.82
C ALA A 372 -2.43 1.77 6.37
N THR A 373 -1.52 2.59 5.85
CA THR A 373 -1.50 3.09 4.48
C THR A 373 -0.86 2.10 3.51
N ARG A 374 0.29 1.50 3.86
CA ARG A 374 1.10 0.72 2.90
C ARG A 374 1.30 -0.75 3.25
N GLY A 375 1.02 -1.16 4.48
CA GLY A 375 1.33 -2.50 4.97
C GLY A 375 2.84 -2.77 5.05
N SER A 376 3.22 -4.03 4.89
CA SER A 376 4.60 -4.51 5.07
C SER A 376 5.31 -4.91 3.76
N ASP A 377 4.65 -4.78 2.61
CA ASP A 377 5.16 -5.26 1.32
C ASP A 377 5.98 -4.22 0.53
N GLY A 378 6.16 -3.02 1.09
CA GLY A 378 7.04 -2.00 0.52
C GLY A 378 6.45 -1.26 -0.69
N ARG A 379 5.14 -1.36 -0.94
CA ARG A 379 4.46 -0.62 -2.02
C ARG A 379 4.67 0.90 -1.94
N ARG A 380 4.71 1.54 -3.11
CA ARG A 380 4.96 2.99 -3.26
C ARG A 380 3.74 3.85 -2.91
N PHE A 381 2.54 3.36 -3.13
CA PHE A 381 1.25 4.01 -2.86
C PHE A 381 0.29 3.01 -2.18
N PRO A 382 -0.81 3.45 -1.55
CA PRO A 382 -1.74 2.53 -0.89
C PRO A 382 -2.24 1.40 -1.80
N TRP A 383 -2.48 1.71 -3.08
CA TRP A 383 -2.97 0.79 -4.10
C TRP A 383 -1.87 -0.02 -4.80
N GLY A 384 -0.59 0.19 -4.51
CA GLY A 384 0.54 -0.47 -5.18
C GLY A 384 1.54 0.52 -5.76
N ASP A 385 2.18 0.16 -6.86
CA ASP A 385 3.28 0.96 -7.46
C ASP A 385 2.85 1.75 -8.70
N GLU A 386 1.59 1.63 -9.10
CA GLU A 386 1.03 2.37 -10.23
C GLU A 386 0.99 3.87 -9.93
N VAL A 387 1.33 4.68 -10.93
CA VAL A 387 1.34 6.13 -10.79
C VAL A 387 -0.05 6.65 -10.37
N PRO A 388 -0.12 7.69 -9.51
CA PRO A 388 -1.40 8.26 -9.10
C PRO A 388 -2.22 8.75 -10.29
N THR A 389 -3.52 8.47 -10.26
CA THR A 389 -4.49 8.94 -11.25
C THR A 389 -5.73 9.46 -10.54
N GLY A 390 -6.56 10.25 -11.22
CA GLY A 390 -7.84 10.70 -10.68
C GLY A 390 -8.86 9.59 -10.38
N GLY A 391 -8.54 8.31 -10.61
CA GLY A 391 -9.32 7.19 -10.09
C GLY A 391 -8.84 6.68 -8.72
N HIS A 392 -7.60 7.00 -8.34
CA HIS A 392 -6.98 6.53 -7.09
C HIS A 392 -7.16 7.51 -5.93
N LEU A 393 -7.15 8.81 -6.17
CA LEU A 393 -7.18 9.81 -5.11
C LEU A 393 -7.73 11.15 -5.62
N ASN A 394 -8.10 12.02 -4.69
CA ASN A 394 -8.32 13.44 -4.96
C ASN A 394 -6.98 14.21 -4.85
N ALA A 395 -6.54 14.81 -5.95
CA ALA A 395 -5.34 15.62 -6.07
C ALA A 395 -5.51 16.63 -7.23
N CYS A 396 -4.51 17.47 -7.52
CA CYS A 396 -4.75 18.54 -8.47
C CYS A 396 -4.82 17.99 -9.91
N GLY A 397 -6.03 17.91 -10.47
CA GLY A 397 -6.31 17.61 -11.87
C GLY A 397 -6.69 18.86 -12.67
N THR A 398 -7.41 18.67 -13.77
CA THR A 398 -7.83 19.77 -14.66
C THR A 398 -8.83 20.75 -14.02
N GLU A 399 -9.72 20.23 -13.18
CA GLU A 399 -10.72 20.92 -12.37
C GLU A 399 -10.07 21.78 -11.28
N CYS A 400 -9.05 21.25 -10.58
CA CYS A 400 -8.22 22.00 -9.65
C CYS A 400 -7.47 23.15 -10.36
N LEU A 401 -6.86 22.89 -11.53
CA LEU A 401 -6.20 23.94 -12.31
C LEU A 401 -7.16 25.03 -12.79
N ALA A 402 -8.37 24.65 -13.20
CA ALA A 402 -9.41 25.59 -13.59
C ALA A 402 -9.84 26.48 -12.41
N TRP A 403 -9.99 25.89 -11.21
CA TRP A 403 -10.25 26.65 -9.99
C TRP A 403 -9.08 27.58 -9.65
N ALA A 404 -7.84 27.10 -9.74
CA ALA A 404 -6.65 27.89 -9.43
C ALA A 404 -6.57 29.13 -10.34
N LYS A 405 -6.68 28.94 -11.65
CA LYS A 405 -6.68 30.02 -12.64
C LYS A 405 -7.78 31.05 -12.38
N LYS A 406 -9.01 30.60 -12.06
CA LYS A 406 -10.14 31.49 -11.75
C LYS A 406 -9.87 32.36 -10.52
N ASN A 407 -9.09 31.85 -9.57
CA ASN A 407 -8.76 32.53 -8.32
C ASN A 407 -7.35 33.17 -8.33
N GLY A 408 -6.73 33.29 -9.51
CA GLY A 408 -5.39 33.88 -9.66
C GLY A 408 -4.30 33.12 -8.90
N GLN A 409 -4.47 31.81 -8.76
CA GLN A 409 -3.48 30.90 -8.19
C GLN A 409 -2.78 30.13 -9.30
N GLU A 410 -1.51 29.84 -9.10
CA GLU A 410 -0.70 29.02 -10.00
C GLU A 410 -0.44 27.68 -9.32
N LEU A 411 -1.11 26.63 -9.81
CA LEU A 411 -0.92 25.26 -9.36
C LEU A 411 -0.41 24.41 -10.51
N THR A 412 0.21 23.28 -10.17
CA THR A 412 0.61 22.25 -11.13
C THR A 412 -0.25 21.02 -10.90
N ALA A 413 -0.71 20.39 -11.98
CA ALA A 413 -1.49 19.18 -11.86
C ALA A 413 -0.59 17.97 -11.55
N MET A 414 -1.04 17.12 -10.63
CA MET A 414 -0.43 15.80 -10.40
C MET A 414 -0.69 14.87 -11.59
N TYR A 415 -1.87 14.99 -12.20
CA TYR A 415 -2.30 14.18 -13.32
C TYR A 415 -3.16 14.99 -14.31
N LYS A 416 -3.33 14.49 -15.53
CA LYS A 416 -4.07 15.21 -16.59
C LYS A 416 -5.59 14.98 -16.53
N GLN A 417 -6.02 14.05 -15.69
CA GLN A 417 -7.39 13.63 -15.54
C GLN A 417 -8.22 14.66 -14.76
N ASP A 418 -9.54 14.55 -14.93
CA ASP A 418 -10.52 15.18 -14.05
C ASP A 418 -10.98 14.14 -13.03
N ASP A 419 -10.76 14.40 -11.74
CA ASP A 419 -11.18 13.51 -10.64
C ASP A 419 -12.59 13.84 -10.10
N GLY A 420 -13.22 14.89 -10.65
CA GLY A 420 -14.55 15.37 -10.27
C GLY A 420 -14.55 16.44 -9.18
N TYR A 421 -13.41 16.79 -8.58
CA TYR A 421 -13.36 17.65 -7.39
C TYR A 421 -12.27 18.72 -7.46
N ALA A 422 -12.66 19.95 -7.74
CA ALA A 422 -11.73 21.10 -7.75
C ALA A 422 -11.16 21.50 -6.37
N ASN A 423 -11.65 20.88 -5.29
CA ASN A 423 -11.18 21.01 -3.92
C ASN A 423 -11.45 19.68 -3.19
N THR A 424 -11.67 19.69 -1.88
CA THR A 424 -12.01 18.45 -1.16
C THR A 424 -13.16 17.70 -1.81
N ALA A 425 -13.08 16.38 -1.78
CA ALA A 425 -14.11 15.43 -2.18
C ALA A 425 -14.84 14.90 -0.94
N PRO A 426 -16.08 14.41 -1.09
CA PRO A 426 -16.70 13.58 -0.06
C PRO A 426 -15.80 12.41 0.32
N VAL A 427 -15.78 12.06 1.60
CA VAL A 427 -15.03 10.89 2.06
C VAL A 427 -15.64 9.61 1.48
N GLY A 428 -14.79 8.67 1.11
CA GLY A 428 -15.10 7.42 0.42
C GLY A 428 -15.28 7.55 -1.09
N SER A 429 -14.91 8.68 -1.70
CA SER A 429 -15.04 8.89 -3.15
C SER A 429 -14.06 8.05 -3.98
N PHE A 430 -12.92 7.62 -3.41
CA PHE A 430 -11.85 6.94 -4.15
C PHE A 430 -11.55 5.52 -3.62
N PRO A 431 -12.49 4.56 -3.76
CA PRO A 431 -12.31 3.21 -3.23
C PRO A 431 -11.18 2.43 -3.92
N ALA A 432 -10.82 2.77 -5.17
CA ALA A 432 -9.68 2.16 -5.85
C ALA A 432 -8.33 2.60 -5.27
N GLY A 433 -8.31 3.70 -4.50
CA GLY A 433 -7.15 4.16 -3.74
C GLY A 433 -7.02 3.59 -2.34
N ALA A 434 -7.88 2.64 -1.97
CA ALA A 434 -7.85 2.08 -0.62
C ALA A 434 -6.49 1.43 -0.31
N SER A 435 -6.07 1.56 0.95
CA SER A 435 -4.95 0.81 1.49
C SER A 435 -5.21 -0.70 1.44
N PRO A 436 -4.19 -1.57 1.56
CA PRO A 436 -4.40 -3.02 1.61
C PRO A 436 -5.30 -3.50 2.76
N PHE A 437 -5.49 -2.66 3.78
CA PHE A 437 -6.39 -2.95 4.89
C PHE A 437 -7.81 -2.40 4.67
N GLY A 438 -8.04 -1.58 3.63
CA GLY A 438 -9.34 -1.00 3.29
C GLY A 438 -9.59 0.40 3.85
N VAL A 439 -8.53 1.09 4.29
CA VAL A 439 -8.56 2.51 4.65
C VAL A 439 -8.64 3.34 3.37
N GLN A 440 -9.63 4.22 3.26
CA GLN A 440 -9.87 5.03 2.06
C GLN A 440 -9.49 6.49 2.28
N ASP A 441 -9.22 7.17 1.17
CA ASP A 441 -8.74 8.57 1.10
C ASP A 441 -7.55 8.83 2.02
N VAL A 442 -6.72 7.80 2.27
CA VAL A 442 -5.57 7.89 3.15
C VAL A 442 -4.42 8.65 2.50
N VAL A 443 -4.49 8.91 1.20
CA VAL A 443 -3.62 9.86 0.52
C VAL A 443 -4.45 10.73 -0.42
N GLY A 444 -4.06 12.00 -0.59
CA GLY A 444 -4.86 13.01 -1.28
C GLY A 444 -5.94 13.59 -0.38
N ASN A 445 -6.93 14.25 -0.99
CA ASN A 445 -8.05 14.92 -0.32
C ASN A 445 -7.63 15.96 0.74
N VAL A 446 -7.35 15.59 1.99
CA VAL A 446 -6.67 16.44 2.96
C VAL A 446 -5.45 15.76 3.58
N TRP A 447 -4.45 16.57 3.90
CA TRP A 447 -3.37 16.16 4.77
C TRP A 447 -3.92 15.80 6.16
N GLU A 448 -3.31 14.84 6.84
CA GLU A 448 -3.82 14.33 8.11
C GLU A 448 -2.84 14.56 9.26
N TRP A 449 -3.31 15.23 10.32
CA TRP A 449 -2.61 15.28 11.59
C TRP A 449 -2.43 13.88 12.19
N VAL A 450 -1.22 13.57 12.69
CA VAL A 450 -0.93 12.39 13.52
C VAL A 450 -0.46 12.83 14.90
N SER A 451 -0.35 11.92 15.87
CA SER A 451 -0.03 12.27 17.26
C SER A 451 1.39 12.81 17.47
N ASP A 452 2.31 12.44 16.60
CA ASP A 452 3.74 12.54 16.84
C ASP A 452 4.25 13.97 16.69
N TYR A 453 5.20 14.32 17.56
CA TYR A 453 6.09 15.46 17.29
C TYR A 453 7.06 15.09 16.17
N TYR A 454 7.39 16.05 15.31
CA TYR A 454 8.29 15.80 14.20
C TYR A 454 9.75 15.71 14.68
N ALA A 455 10.44 14.65 14.26
CA ALA A 455 11.88 14.48 14.41
C ALA A 455 12.45 13.58 13.30
N PRO A 456 13.78 13.67 13.04
CA PRO A 456 14.46 12.73 12.16
C PRO A 456 14.29 11.28 12.63
N TYR A 457 14.20 10.35 11.69
CA TYR A 457 14.19 8.93 12.03
C TYR A 457 15.55 8.45 12.55
N THR A 458 15.49 7.40 13.37
CA THR A 458 16.66 6.65 13.84
C THR A 458 16.68 5.29 13.15
N ALA A 459 17.86 4.69 12.97
CA ALA A 459 17.97 3.35 12.39
C ALA A 459 17.52 2.23 13.34
N ASP A 460 17.30 2.54 14.62
CA ASP A 460 16.92 1.56 15.65
C ASP A 460 15.55 0.96 15.38
N ALA A 461 15.41 -0.33 15.69
CA ALA A 461 14.12 -1.00 15.66
C ALA A 461 13.22 -0.49 16.80
N GLN A 462 11.93 -0.28 16.50
CA GLN A 462 10.96 0.30 17.44
C GLN A 462 9.73 -0.59 17.59
N VAL A 463 9.08 -0.52 18.76
CA VAL A 463 7.82 -1.22 19.06
C VAL A 463 6.81 -0.17 19.51
N ASP A 464 5.67 -0.10 18.82
CA ASP A 464 4.60 0.89 19.04
C ASP A 464 5.10 2.34 19.26
N PRO A 465 6.00 2.87 18.40
CA PRO A 465 6.61 4.18 18.61
C PRO A 465 5.55 5.28 18.65
N LYS A 466 5.77 6.27 19.53
CA LYS A 466 4.90 7.45 19.73
C LYS A 466 5.56 8.77 19.33
N GLY A 467 6.69 8.68 18.61
CA GLY A 467 7.57 9.80 18.34
C GLY A 467 8.26 10.33 19.61
N PRO A 468 9.01 11.44 19.51
CA PRO A 468 9.61 12.09 20.67
C PRO A 468 8.53 12.68 21.59
N SER A 469 8.80 12.74 22.89
CA SER A 469 7.86 13.26 23.90
C SER A 469 7.66 14.78 23.85
N THR A 470 8.54 15.50 23.16
CA THR A 470 8.54 16.96 23.01
C THR A 470 9.01 17.34 21.61
N GLY A 471 8.53 18.47 21.09
CA GLY A 471 8.98 19.05 19.84
C GLY A 471 8.27 20.37 19.56
N ASP A 472 8.73 21.08 18.53
CA ASP A 472 8.18 22.37 18.13
C ASP A 472 7.02 22.22 17.14
N GLU A 473 7.02 21.15 16.35
CA GLU A 473 6.09 20.92 15.24
C GLU A 473 5.51 19.51 15.29
N ARG A 474 4.32 19.34 14.71
CA ARG A 474 3.59 18.08 14.64
C ARG A 474 3.68 17.50 13.24
N VAL A 475 3.69 16.17 13.17
CA VAL A 475 3.74 15.45 11.90
C VAL A 475 2.38 15.52 11.19
N ILE A 476 2.43 15.62 9.87
CA ILE A 476 1.30 15.64 8.94
C ILE A 476 1.58 14.68 7.77
N ARG A 477 0.59 13.87 7.35
CA ARG A 477 0.77 12.82 6.32
C ARG A 477 -0.30 12.85 5.23
N GLY A 478 -0.03 12.22 4.08
CA GLY A 478 -1.07 11.88 3.09
C GLY A 478 -1.17 12.74 1.83
N GLY A 479 -0.72 13.99 1.81
CA GLY A 479 -1.02 14.90 0.69
C GLY A 479 -2.43 15.49 0.79
N ALA A 480 -2.79 16.39 -0.11
CA ALA A 480 -4.13 16.98 -0.18
C ALA A 480 -4.57 17.18 -1.63
N TRP A 481 -5.81 17.63 -1.83
CA TRP A 481 -6.43 17.89 -3.14
C TRP A 481 -5.63 18.88 -4.01
N ASN A 482 -4.84 19.78 -3.41
CA ASN A 482 -3.98 20.71 -4.15
C ASN A 482 -2.57 20.13 -4.44
N GLY A 483 -2.37 18.84 -4.15
CA GLY A 483 -1.12 18.13 -4.37
C GLY A 483 -0.77 18.06 -5.85
N SER A 484 0.49 18.36 -6.16
CA SER A 484 1.00 18.46 -7.55
C SER A 484 2.04 17.41 -7.89
N GLN A 485 2.54 16.66 -6.91
CA GLN A 485 3.63 15.71 -7.08
C GLN A 485 3.26 14.35 -6.52
N PRO A 486 3.43 13.26 -7.29
CA PRO A 486 3.24 11.90 -6.78
C PRO A 486 4.06 11.60 -5.52
N SER A 487 5.22 12.25 -5.32
CA SER A 487 6.03 12.06 -4.13
C SER A 487 5.31 12.47 -2.84
N TRP A 488 4.40 13.44 -2.87
CA TRP A 488 3.69 13.95 -1.68
C TRP A 488 2.65 12.98 -1.14
N VAL A 489 2.17 12.06 -1.98
CA VAL A 489 1.15 11.06 -1.66
C VAL A 489 1.76 9.67 -1.48
N ARG A 490 3.09 9.59 -1.35
CA ARG A 490 3.75 8.37 -0.91
C ARG A 490 3.49 8.17 0.58
N PRO A 491 3.25 6.92 1.04
CA PRO A 491 3.08 6.62 2.46
C PRO A 491 4.29 7.03 3.30
N THR A 492 5.49 7.11 2.72
CA THR A 492 6.73 7.54 3.40
C THR A 492 6.92 9.04 3.47
N PHE A 493 6.17 9.84 2.69
CA PHE A 493 6.37 11.29 2.62
C PHE A 493 5.81 11.97 3.86
N ARG A 494 6.68 12.66 4.58
CA ARG A 494 6.35 13.33 5.85
C ARG A 494 6.34 14.82 5.65
N TYR A 495 5.31 15.47 6.17
CA TYR A 495 5.27 16.92 6.33
C TYR A 495 5.16 17.24 7.83
N HIS A 496 5.44 18.48 8.20
CA HIS A 496 5.31 18.93 9.58
C HIS A 496 5.03 20.43 9.60
N ASP A 497 4.36 20.89 10.65
CA ASP A 497 4.09 22.30 10.84
C ASP A 497 3.71 22.59 12.31
N ASP A 498 3.52 23.88 12.61
CA ASP A 498 3.07 24.34 13.93
C ASP A 498 1.72 23.70 14.30
N ALA A 499 1.61 23.20 15.52
CA ALA A 499 0.42 22.52 16.02
C ALA A 499 -0.86 23.39 15.95
N ALA A 500 -0.73 24.72 15.96
CA ALA A 500 -1.83 25.68 15.86
C ALA A 500 -2.21 26.02 14.40
N LYS A 501 -1.48 25.50 13.40
CA LYS A 501 -1.78 25.74 12.00
C LYS A 501 -3.15 25.18 11.63
N ARG A 502 -3.92 25.98 10.89
CA ARG A 502 -5.19 25.59 10.26
C ARG A 502 -5.10 25.86 8.77
N SER A 503 -5.38 24.86 7.95
CA SER A 503 -5.31 24.99 6.49
C SER A 503 -6.49 24.27 5.84
N TYR A 504 -6.94 24.82 4.71
CA TYR A 504 -7.93 24.23 3.82
C TYR A 504 -7.51 22.87 3.27
N GLY A 505 -6.22 22.56 3.34
CA GLY A 505 -5.66 21.26 2.94
C GLY A 505 -5.36 20.33 4.12
N ILE A 506 -5.69 20.66 5.37
CA ILE A 506 -5.38 19.83 6.54
C ILE A 506 -6.66 19.45 7.30
N GLY A 507 -6.84 18.15 7.52
CA GLY A 507 -7.83 17.53 8.39
C GLY A 507 -7.17 16.40 9.21
N PHE A 508 -7.92 15.34 9.48
CA PHE A 508 -7.44 14.21 10.28
C PHE A 508 -8.39 13.00 10.22
N ARG A 509 -7.91 11.86 10.72
CA ARG A 509 -8.70 10.67 11.05
C ARG A 509 -8.31 10.15 12.43
N CYS A 510 -9.16 9.35 13.07
CA CYS A 510 -8.87 8.78 14.38
C CYS A 510 -8.39 7.32 14.31
N ALA A 511 -7.74 6.88 15.38
CA ALA A 511 -7.37 5.51 15.68
C ALA A 511 -7.80 5.15 17.12
N GLY A 512 -7.93 3.87 17.43
CA GLY A 512 -8.45 3.40 18.70
C GLY A 512 -8.07 1.95 19.00
N PRO A 513 -8.29 1.49 20.24
CA PRO A 513 -8.08 0.09 20.59
C PRO A 513 -9.16 -0.80 19.94
N LEU A 514 -8.91 -2.10 19.91
CA LEU A 514 -9.98 -3.06 19.70
C LEU A 514 -10.93 -3.03 20.91
N VAL A 515 -12.23 -3.18 20.65
CA VAL A 515 -13.27 -3.24 21.67
C VAL A 515 -13.75 -4.68 21.82
N THR A 516 -13.81 -5.17 23.06
CA THR A 516 -14.54 -6.40 23.38
C THR A 516 -16.03 -6.09 23.32
N PRO A 517 -16.83 -6.82 22.53
CA PRO A 517 -18.28 -6.69 22.61
C PRO A 517 -18.72 -6.97 24.05
N ASP A 518 -19.54 -6.10 24.64
CA ASP A 518 -20.13 -6.38 25.95
C ASP A 518 -20.83 -7.74 25.89
N ALA A 519 -20.51 -8.63 26.84
CA ALA A 519 -21.26 -9.85 27.05
C ALA A 519 -22.64 -9.45 27.60
N GLY A 520 -23.58 -9.20 26.68
CA GLY A 520 -24.93 -8.76 26.98
C GLY A 520 -25.75 -9.72 27.82
#